data_AF-A0A2A2VD71-F1
#
_entry.id   AF-A0A2A2VD71-F1
#
_cell.length_a   1.000
_cell.length_b   1.000
_cell.length_c   1.000
_cell.angle_alpha   90.00
_cell.angle_beta   90.00
_cell.angle_gamma   90.00
#
_symmetry.space_group_name_H-M   'P 1'
#
loop_
_entity.id
_entity.type
_entity.pdbx_description
1 polymer ?
#
loop_
_entity_poly.entity_id
_entity_poly.type
_entity_poly.pdbx_seq_one_letter_code
_entity_poly.pdbx_strand_id
1 'polypeptide(L)'
;MVKFSNFQMLNSDATNTTHDLFDSSVRQRSSFTAFATTWMAFNGWMEAVTDEATDAAMLSALGESRRIMKAYDELLESSSQFRHQVMTFAEMWPVANVRDLRRKLGRDAFVRLSSGELLQECLAKEVKFQPVGWSDGDTPTWPQLLRTIYAIRCNMFHGSKSPYQTRDRDLVRHAERVLRTFIEETRCFDWHD
;
A
#
# COMPACT_ATOMS: atom_id res chain seq x y z
N MET A 1 -4.95 18.98 -7.59
CA MET A 1 -4.19 19.50 -6.42
C MET A 1 -4.87 18.98 -5.18
N VAL A 2 -4.15 18.31 -4.28
CA VAL A 2 -4.74 17.70 -3.07
C VAL A 2 -5.28 18.78 -2.14
N LYS A 3 -6.52 18.64 -1.68
CA LYS A 3 -7.21 19.52 -0.72
C LYS A 3 -7.71 18.71 0.46
N PHE A 4 -7.02 18.81 1.59
CA PHE A 4 -7.34 18.00 2.77
C PHE A 4 -8.67 18.39 3.40
N SER A 5 -9.02 19.68 3.31
CA SER A 5 -10.30 20.22 3.81
C SER A 5 -11.52 19.58 3.14
N ASN A 6 -11.39 19.01 1.93
CA ASN A 6 -12.49 18.31 1.26
C ASN A 6 -13.03 17.12 2.08
N PHE A 7 -12.16 16.35 2.74
CA PHE A 7 -12.58 15.23 3.57
C PHE A 7 -13.45 15.68 4.74
N GLN A 8 -13.17 16.86 5.27
CA GLN A 8 -13.85 17.45 6.42
C GLN A 8 -15.16 18.14 6.04
N MET A 9 -15.35 18.41 4.74
CA MET A 9 -16.60 18.92 4.16
C MET A 9 -17.59 17.82 3.78
N LEU A 10 -17.18 16.55 3.85
CA LEU A 10 -18.10 15.43 3.66
C LEU A 10 -19.18 15.45 4.75
N ASN A 11 -20.29 14.76 4.49
CA ASN A 11 -21.27 14.53 5.55
C ASN A 11 -20.62 13.72 6.69
N SER A 12 -21.12 13.93 7.92
CA SER A 12 -20.57 13.29 9.11
C SER A 12 -20.58 11.76 9.01
N ASP A 13 -21.56 11.19 8.31
CA ASP A 13 -21.67 9.73 8.16
C ASP A 13 -20.52 9.16 7.32
N ALA A 14 -20.08 9.85 6.26
CA ALA A 14 -18.96 9.42 5.43
C ALA A 14 -17.61 9.55 6.17
N THR A 15 -17.41 10.62 6.93
CA THR A 15 -16.22 10.77 7.78
C THR A 15 -16.21 9.70 8.87
N ASN A 16 -17.33 9.50 9.57
CA ASN A 16 -17.47 8.48 10.61
C ASN A 16 -17.23 7.07 10.07
N THR A 17 -17.75 6.75 8.88
CA THR A 17 -17.51 5.45 8.24
C THR A 17 -16.01 5.20 8.01
N THR A 18 -15.26 6.23 7.60
CA THR A 18 -13.81 6.11 7.40
C THR A 18 -13.08 5.83 8.71
N HIS A 19 -13.44 6.52 9.79
CA HIS A 19 -12.90 6.28 11.13
C HIS A 19 -13.29 4.90 11.66
N ASP A 20 -14.56 4.50 11.53
CA ASP A 20 -15.06 3.19 11.98
C ASP A 20 -14.35 2.03 11.26
N LEU A 21 -14.13 2.17 9.96
CA LEU A 21 -13.32 1.22 9.19
C LEU A 21 -11.91 1.14 9.76
N PHE A 22 -11.26 2.29 9.96
CA PHE A 22 -9.90 2.32 10.51
C PHE A 22 -9.82 1.68 11.91
N ASP A 23 -10.72 2.04 12.82
CA ASP A 23 -10.76 1.52 14.20
C ASP A 23 -11.08 0.02 14.24
N SER A 24 -11.97 -0.44 13.36
CA SER A 24 -12.30 -1.86 13.28
C SER A 24 -11.12 -2.71 12.79
N SER A 25 -10.17 -2.13 12.04
CA SER A 25 -8.97 -2.84 11.58
C SER A 25 -8.11 -3.36 12.75
N VAL A 26 -8.07 -2.64 13.87
CA VAL A 26 -7.30 -2.99 15.08
C VAL A 26 -7.84 -4.26 15.74
N ARG A 27 -9.15 -4.53 15.60
CA ARG A 27 -9.83 -5.67 16.22
C ARG A 27 -9.83 -6.93 15.36
N GLN A 28 -9.28 -6.85 14.14
CA GLN A 28 -9.27 -7.98 13.22
C GLN A 28 -8.24 -9.04 13.62
N ARG A 29 -8.66 -10.30 13.59
CA ARG A 29 -7.76 -11.45 13.85
C ARG A 29 -6.87 -11.79 12.64
N SER A 30 -7.30 -11.41 11.45
CA SER A 30 -6.61 -11.70 10.18
C SER A 30 -5.90 -10.45 9.68
N SER A 31 -4.60 -10.55 9.39
CA SER A 31 -3.85 -9.43 8.77
C SER A 31 -4.40 -9.06 7.39
N PHE A 32 -5.04 -9.99 6.69
CA PHE A 32 -5.69 -9.71 5.40
C PHE A 32 -6.94 -8.86 5.59
N THR A 33 -7.78 -9.20 6.57
CA THR A 33 -8.98 -8.42 6.86
C THR A 33 -8.59 -7.05 7.42
N ALA A 34 -7.62 -7.01 8.34
CA ALA A 34 -7.08 -5.75 8.85
C ALA A 34 -6.58 -4.87 7.71
N PHE A 35 -5.78 -5.43 6.79
CA PHE A 35 -5.27 -4.68 5.64
C PHE A 35 -6.36 -4.18 4.72
N ALA A 36 -7.34 -5.03 4.40
CA ALA A 36 -8.47 -4.66 3.55
C ALA A 36 -9.23 -3.48 4.15
N THR A 37 -9.51 -3.53 5.45
CA THR A 37 -10.27 -2.48 6.14
C THR A 37 -9.46 -1.18 6.28
N THR A 38 -8.18 -1.25 6.67
CA THR A 38 -7.30 -0.07 6.72
C THR A 38 -7.17 0.56 5.33
N TRP A 39 -7.00 -0.26 4.28
CA TRP A 39 -6.94 0.24 2.91
C TRP A 39 -8.26 0.89 2.49
N MET A 40 -9.41 0.30 2.83
CA MET A 40 -10.72 0.90 2.50
C MET A 40 -10.88 2.29 3.13
N ALA A 41 -10.55 2.44 4.41
CA ALA A 41 -10.56 3.75 5.08
C ALA A 41 -9.63 4.74 4.36
N PHE A 42 -8.38 4.33 4.13
CA PHE A 42 -7.42 5.18 3.44
C PHE A 42 -7.86 5.55 2.02
N ASN A 43 -8.48 4.63 1.28
CA ASN A 43 -8.99 4.85 -0.07
C ASN A 43 -10.13 5.87 -0.10
N GLY A 44 -11.07 5.80 0.84
CA GLY A 44 -12.13 6.80 0.97
C GLY A 44 -11.58 8.19 1.28
N TRP A 45 -10.59 8.26 2.17
CA TRP A 45 -9.87 9.52 2.42
C TRP A 45 -9.12 10.02 1.17
N MET A 46 -8.40 9.14 0.46
CA MET A 46 -7.69 9.50 -0.79
C MET A 46 -8.63 10.09 -1.83
N GLU A 47 -9.78 9.46 -2.06
CA GLU A 47 -10.80 9.95 -3.00
C GLU A 47 -11.24 11.36 -2.61
N ALA A 48 -11.61 11.56 -1.35
CA ALA A 48 -12.10 12.85 -0.87
C ALA A 48 -11.08 13.98 -1.03
N VAL A 49 -9.81 13.73 -0.66
CA VAL A 49 -8.78 14.78 -0.69
C VAL A 49 -8.21 15.04 -2.08
N THR A 50 -8.41 14.13 -3.04
CA THR A 50 -7.92 14.30 -4.41
C THR A 50 -8.99 14.72 -5.39
N ASP A 51 -10.25 14.35 -5.14
CA ASP A 51 -11.38 14.46 -6.08
C ASP A 51 -11.12 13.71 -7.40
N GLU A 52 -10.29 12.67 -7.37
CA GLU A 52 -9.88 11.90 -8.55
C GLU A 52 -10.71 10.62 -8.70
N ALA A 53 -11.19 10.36 -9.91
CA ALA A 53 -12.12 9.25 -10.20
C ALA A 53 -11.45 7.87 -10.34
N THR A 54 -10.11 7.79 -10.32
CA THR A 54 -9.39 6.52 -10.55
C THR A 54 -8.28 6.32 -9.54
N ASP A 55 -8.06 5.06 -9.15
CA ASP A 55 -6.92 4.66 -8.30
C ASP A 55 -5.59 5.23 -8.80
N ALA A 56 -5.35 5.17 -10.12
CA ALA A 56 -4.10 5.64 -10.71
C ALA A 56 -3.90 7.16 -10.53
N ALA A 57 -4.95 7.94 -10.71
CA ALA A 57 -4.92 9.39 -10.52
C ALA A 57 -4.78 9.76 -9.04
N MET A 58 -5.55 9.10 -8.15
CA MET A 58 -5.43 9.26 -6.69
C MET A 58 -3.99 9.00 -6.21
N LEU A 59 -3.38 7.89 -6.64
CA LEU A 59 -2.01 7.52 -6.26
C LEU A 59 -0.96 8.49 -6.80
N SER A 60 -1.15 9.06 -8.00
CA SER A 60 -0.24 10.09 -8.52
C SER A 60 -0.36 11.38 -7.71
N ALA A 61 -1.58 11.86 -7.49
CA ALA A 61 -1.85 13.07 -6.73
C ALA A 61 -1.30 12.99 -5.29
N LEU A 62 -1.49 11.86 -4.61
CA LEU A 62 -0.92 11.65 -3.28
C LEU A 62 0.59 11.44 -3.29
N GLY A 63 1.12 10.75 -4.30
CA GLY A 63 2.56 10.55 -4.46
C GLY A 63 3.30 11.87 -4.63
N GLU A 64 2.68 12.85 -5.28
CA GLU A 64 3.27 14.17 -5.56
C GLU A 64 2.92 15.23 -4.49
N SER A 65 2.14 14.86 -3.46
CA SER A 65 1.73 15.78 -2.40
C SER A 65 2.88 16.12 -1.46
N ARG A 66 3.37 17.36 -1.51
CA ARG A 66 4.45 17.86 -0.65
C ARG A 66 4.18 17.68 0.84
N ARG A 67 2.94 17.88 1.29
CA ARG A 67 2.58 17.71 2.71
C ARG A 67 2.70 16.25 3.14
N ILE A 68 2.23 15.31 2.31
CA ILE A 68 2.30 13.89 2.61
C ILE A 68 3.75 13.41 2.59
N MET A 69 4.52 13.77 1.57
CA MET A 69 5.94 13.43 1.48
C MET A 69 6.70 13.95 2.71
N LYS A 70 6.49 15.22 3.07
CA LYS A 70 7.12 15.81 4.25
C LYS A 70 6.73 15.08 5.54
N ALA A 71 5.44 14.78 5.74
CA ALA A 71 5.00 14.05 6.94
C ALA A 71 5.57 12.63 7.01
N TYR A 72 5.71 11.96 5.86
CA TYR A 72 6.35 10.65 5.77
C TYR A 72 7.84 10.74 6.14
N ASP A 73 8.56 11.69 5.56
CA ASP A 73 9.99 11.87 5.82
C ASP A 73 10.24 12.24 7.31
N GLU A 74 9.46 13.18 7.85
CA GLU A 74 9.51 13.56 9.27
C GLU A 74 9.23 12.37 10.20
N LEU A 75 8.24 11.53 9.86
CA LEU A 75 7.95 10.32 10.65
C LEU A 75 9.06 9.28 10.54
N LEU A 76 9.66 9.13 9.37
CA LEU A 76 10.77 8.21 9.14
C LEU A 76 12.04 8.62 9.91
N GLU A 77 12.26 9.92 10.06
CA GLU A 77 13.37 10.48 10.85
C GLU A 77 13.12 10.40 12.36
N SER A 78 11.90 10.72 12.80
CA SER A 78 11.57 10.87 14.22
C SER A 78 11.15 9.57 14.92
N SER A 79 10.60 8.59 14.20
CA SER A 79 10.12 7.32 14.77
C SER A 79 10.98 6.14 14.36
N SER A 80 11.83 5.65 15.29
CA SER A 80 12.65 4.45 15.07
C SER A 80 11.80 3.21 14.79
N GLN A 81 10.60 3.13 15.38
CA GLN A 81 9.64 2.06 15.14
C GLN A 81 9.12 2.10 13.70
N PHE A 82 8.65 3.25 13.23
CA PHE A 82 8.13 3.40 11.87
C PHE A 82 9.24 3.14 10.83
N ARG A 83 10.43 3.68 11.07
CA ARG A 83 11.61 3.41 10.23
C ARG A 83 11.90 1.91 10.14
N HIS A 84 11.92 1.21 11.27
CA HIS A 84 12.15 -0.23 11.26
C HIS A 84 11.05 -1.00 10.51
N GLN A 85 9.79 -0.60 10.64
CA GLN A 85 8.68 -1.19 9.89
C GLN A 85 8.82 -1.00 8.38
N VAL A 86 9.18 0.21 7.94
CA VAL A 86 9.41 0.55 6.52
C VAL A 86 10.59 -0.25 5.96
N MET A 87 11.73 -0.27 6.66
CA MET A 87 12.92 -0.99 6.17
C MET A 87 12.68 -2.50 6.10
N THR A 88 12.09 -3.10 7.14
CA THR A 88 11.71 -4.52 7.12
C THR A 88 10.71 -4.83 6.00
N PHE A 89 9.81 -3.89 5.69
CA PHE A 89 8.89 -4.06 4.57
C PHE A 89 9.59 -4.03 3.21
N ALA A 90 10.61 -3.17 3.07
CA ALA A 90 11.40 -3.03 1.84
C ALA A 90 12.26 -4.27 1.52
N GLU A 91 12.68 -5.04 2.53
CA GLU A 91 13.41 -6.32 2.33
C GLU A 91 12.61 -7.35 1.50
N MET A 92 11.28 -7.20 1.41
CA MET A 92 10.43 -8.09 0.61
C MET A 92 10.21 -7.59 -0.83
N TRP A 93 10.73 -6.43 -1.18
CA TRP A 93 10.64 -5.83 -2.51
C TRP A 93 11.65 -6.47 -3.47
N PRO A 94 11.36 -6.51 -4.78
CA PRO A 94 10.17 -5.98 -5.45
C PRO A 94 8.94 -6.91 -5.41
N VAL A 95 7.75 -6.32 -5.60
CA VAL A 95 6.44 -7.00 -5.67
C VAL A 95 5.96 -7.05 -7.12
N ALA A 96 5.80 -8.26 -7.65
CA ALA A 96 5.29 -8.47 -9.01
C ALA A 96 3.82 -8.05 -9.13
N ASN A 97 3.44 -7.46 -10.26
CA ASN A 97 2.05 -7.27 -10.65
C ASN A 97 1.49 -8.62 -11.13
N VAL A 98 0.64 -9.27 -10.33
CA VAL A 98 0.22 -10.64 -10.67
C VAL A 98 -0.74 -10.67 -11.86
N ARG A 99 -1.49 -9.60 -12.13
CA ARG A 99 -2.33 -9.53 -13.35
C ARG A 99 -1.46 -9.55 -14.61
N ASP A 100 -0.36 -8.79 -14.60
CA ASP A 100 0.59 -8.77 -15.71
C ASP A 100 1.36 -10.08 -15.81
N LEU A 101 1.81 -10.64 -14.68
CA LEU A 101 2.44 -11.96 -14.61
C LEU A 101 1.54 -13.03 -15.25
N ARG A 102 0.27 -13.12 -14.84
CA ARG A 102 -0.69 -14.10 -15.37
C ARG A 102 -0.95 -13.91 -16.87
N ARG A 103 -0.98 -12.65 -17.34
CA ARG A 103 -1.13 -12.33 -18.76
C ARG A 103 0.07 -12.80 -19.58
N LYS A 104 1.29 -12.70 -19.05
CA LYS A 104 2.54 -12.97 -19.76
C LYS A 104 3.04 -14.42 -19.62
N LEU A 105 2.83 -15.04 -18.46
CA LEU A 105 3.37 -16.36 -18.10
C LEU A 105 2.31 -17.45 -17.89
N GLY A 106 1.02 -17.10 -17.89
CA GLY A 106 -0.09 -18.01 -17.63
C GLY A 106 -0.55 -18.03 -16.16
N ARG A 107 -1.76 -18.55 -15.91
CA ARG A 107 -2.33 -18.64 -14.55
C ARG A 107 -1.65 -19.71 -13.69
N ASP A 108 -1.09 -20.72 -14.33
CA ASP A 108 -0.38 -21.86 -13.77
C ASP A 108 1.10 -21.59 -13.48
N ALA A 109 1.62 -20.39 -13.79
CA ALA A 109 3.03 -20.04 -13.63
C ALA A 109 3.57 -20.32 -12.20
N PHE A 110 2.77 -20.06 -11.17
CA PHE A 110 3.14 -20.31 -9.76
C PHE A 110 3.19 -21.80 -9.39
N VAL A 111 2.53 -22.67 -10.17
CA VAL A 111 2.57 -24.13 -9.99
C VAL A 111 3.69 -24.74 -10.82
N ARG A 112 3.91 -24.19 -12.02
CA ARG A 112 4.87 -24.72 -13.00
C ARG A 112 6.32 -24.34 -12.71
N LEU A 113 6.56 -23.20 -12.05
CA LEU A 113 7.90 -22.65 -11.86
C LEU A 113 8.27 -22.61 -10.38
N SER A 114 9.52 -22.94 -10.06
CA SER A 114 10.09 -22.63 -8.74
C SER A 114 10.22 -21.12 -8.54
N SER A 115 10.42 -20.66 -7.30
CA SER A 115 10.54 -19.22 -7.01
C SER A 115 11.69 -18.54 -7.76
N GLY A 116 12.82 -19.23 -7.94
CA GLY A 116 13.96 -18.70 -8.69
C GLY A 116 13.68 -18.60 -10.18
N GLU A 117 13.09 -19.64 -10.78
CA GLU A 117 12.70 -19.65 -12.20
C GLU A 117 11.62 -18.62 -12.49
N LEU A 118 10.63 -18.48 -11.60
CA LEU A 118 9.57 -17.50 -11.74
C LEU A 118 10.12 -16.07 -11.80
N LEU A 119 11.12 -15.75 -10.97
CA LEU A 119 11.77 -14.43 -11.01
C LEU A 119 12.49 -14.21 -12.34
N GLN A 120 13.26 -15.19 -12.81
CA GLN A 120 13.98 -15.10 -14.08
C GLN A 120 13.01 -14.93 -15.27
N GLU A 121 11.92 -15.70 -15.30
CA GLU A 121 10.87 -15.58 -16.32
C GLU A 121 10.16 -14.23 -16.25
N CYS A 122 9.90 -13.71 -15.04
CA CYS A 122 9.32 -12.39 -14.87
C CYS A 122 10.24 -11.30 -15.44
N LEU A 123 11.56 -11.39 -15.22
CA LEU A 123 12.53 -10.46 -15.79
C LEU A 123 12.58 -10.60 -17.32
N ALA A 124 12.67 -11.84 -17.83
CA ALA A 124 12.75 -12.12 -19.26
C ALA A 124 11.50 -11.68 -20.04
N LYS A 125 10.31 -11.71 -19.42
CA LYS A 125 9.05 -11.23 -20.01
C LYS A 125 8.70 -9.80 -19.61
N GLU A 126 9.59 -9.10 -18.89
CA GLU A 126 9.38 -7.72 -18.43
C GLU A 126 8.07 -7.56 -17.64
N VAL A 127 7.73 -8.53 -16.77
CA VAL A 127 6.60 -8.41 -15.85
C VAL A 127 6.77 -7.15 -15.02
N LYS A 128 5.71 -6.36 -14.85
CA LYS A 128 5.76 -5.14 -14.06
C LYS A 128 5.96 -5.44 -12.57
N PHE A 129 6.82 -4.65 -11.92
CA PHE A 129 7.09 -4.70 -10.49
C PHE A 129 6.85 -3.35 -9.81
N GLN A 130 6.67 -3.37 -8.49
CA GLN A 130 6.72 -2.19 -7.62
C GLN A 130 7.66 -2.47 -6.43
N PRO A 131 8.38 -1.46 -5.93
CA PRO A 131 8.46 -0.11 -6.47
C PRO A 131 9.31 -0.04 -7.75
N VAL A 132 9.12 1.02 -8.53
CA VAL A 132 10.02 1.38 -9.65
C VAL A 132 11.13 2.27 -9.13
N GLY A 133 12.36 2.08 -9.64
CA GLY A 133 13.52 2.92 -9.29
C GLY A 133 13.96 2.78 -7.84
N TRP A 134 13.78 1.60 -7.25
CA TRP A 134 14.28 1.25 -5.91
C TRP A 134 15.43 0.26 -6.03
N SER A 135 16.48 0.46 -5.23
CA SER A 135 17.60 -0.46 -5.10
C SER A 135 17.70 -0.98 -3.67
N ASP A 136 18.27 -2.17 -3.51
CA ASP A 136 18.50 -2.74 -2.19
C ASP A 136 19.40 -1.82 -1.34
N GLY A 137 19.01 -1.58 -0.09
CA GLY A 137 19.66 -0.63 0.83
C GLY A 137 19.18 0.82 0.72
N ASP A 138 18.44 1.21 -0.33
CA ASP A 138 17.86 2.56 -0.43
C ASP A 138 16.77 2.76 0.63
N THR A 139 16.70 3.98 1.16
CA THR A 139 15.55 4.39 1.99
C THR A 139 14.33 4.58 1.09
N PRO A 140 13.22 3.84 1.31
CA PRO A 140 12.03 3.99 0.51
C PRO A 140 11.45 5.40 0.56
N THR A 141 11.02 5.91 -0.59
CA THR A 141 10.26 7.15 -0.68
C THR A 141 8.76 6.90 -0.50
N TRP A 142 8.00 7.94 -0.12
CA TRP A 142 6.53 7.85 -0.04
C TRP A 142 5.87 7.30 -1.33
N PRO A 143 6.18 7.78 -2.55
CA PRO A 143 5.58 7.23 -3.76
C PRO A 143 5.87 5.74 -3.97
N GLN A 144 7.09 5.30 -3.66
CA GLN A 144 7.48 3.90 -3.77
C GLN A 144 6.70 3.02 -2.78
N LEU A 145 6.57 3.49 -1.53
CA LEU A 145 5.80 2.82 -0.50
C LEU A 145 4.32 2.71 -0.90
N LEU A 146 3.69 3.83 -1.24
CA LEU A 146 2.27 3.91 -1.59
C LEU A 146 1.92 3.01 -2.79
N ARG A 147 2.72 3.06 -3.87
CA ARG A 147 2.49 2.22 -5.06
C ARG A 147 2.72 0.73 -4.77
N THR A 148 3.63 0.40 -3.86
CA THR A 148 3.85 -0.99 -3.45
C THR A 148 2.69 -1.52 -2.62
N ILE A 149 2.19 -0.75 -1.64
CA ILE A 149 1.00 -1.11 -0.87
C ILE A 149 -0.21 -1.30 -1.80
N TYR A 150 -0.39 -0.42 -2.78
CA TYR A 150 -1.42 -0.59 -3.81
C TYR A 150 -1.28 -1.88 -4.61
N ALA A 151 -0.06 -2.22 -5.05
CA ALA A 151 0.19 -3.47 -5.77
C ALA A 151 -0.18 -4.70 -4.93
N ILE A 152 0.06 -4.65 -3.62
CA ILE A 152 -0.33 -5.71 -2.66
C ILE A 152 -1.84 -5.82 -2.58
N ARG A 153 -2.56 -4.69 -2.46
CA ARG A 153 -4.02 -4.65 -2.50
C ARG A 153 -4.56 -5.32 -3.76
N CYS A 154 -4.06 -4.94 -4.93
CA CYS A 154 -4.47 -5.55 -6.20
C CYS A 154 -4.18 -7.07 -6.23
N ASN A 155 -2.99 -7.48 -5.80
CA ASN A 155 -2.61 -8.89 -5.79
C ASN A 155 -3.49 -9.71 -4.81
N MET A 156 -3.85 -9.13 -3.67
CA MET A 156 -4.76 -9.74 -2.71
C MET A 156 -6.15 -9.97 -3.31
N PHE A 157 -6.78 -8.94 -3.87
CA PHE A 157 -8.14 -9.06 -4.42
C PHE A 157 -8.22 -9.86 -5.72
N HIS A 158 -7.13 -9.97 -6.49
CA HIS A 158 -7.08 -10.88 -7.64
C HIS A 158 -6.85 -12.35 -7.24
N GLY A 159 -6.96 -12.71 -5.95
CA GLY A 159 -6.77 -14.08 -5.46
C GLY A 159 -5.36 -14.59 -5.69
N SER A 160 -4.38 -13.68 -5.66
CA SER A 160 -2.96 -14.02 -5.90
C SER A 160 -2.12 -13.95 -4.63
N LYS A 161 -2.73 -13.53 -3.51
CA LYS A 161 -2.12 -13.60 -2.18
C LYS A 161 -2.90 -14.60 -1.34
N SER A 162 -2.19 -15.55 -0.75
CA SER A 162 -2.80 -16.57 0.12
C SER A 162 -2.38 -16.36 1.57
N PRO A 163 -3.32 -16.39 2.55
CA PRO A 163 -2.97 -16.34 3.96
C PRO A 163 -2.18 -17.57 4.43
N TYR A 164 -2.19 -18.65 3.64
CA TYR A 164 -1.47 -19.88 3.90
C TYR A 164 -0.03 -19.87 3.37
N GLN A 165 0.33 -18.89 2.52
CA GLN A 165 1.70 -18.69 2.08
C GLN A 165 2.40 -17.66 2.97
N THR A 166 3.48 -18.07 3.64
CA THR A 166 4.21 -17.25 4.61
C THR A 166 4.60 -15.88 4.04
N ARG A 167 5.20 -15.85 2.84
CA ARG A 167 5.62 -14.60 2.19
C ARG A 167 4.46 -13.66 1.94
N ASP A 168 3.32 -14.15 1.47
CA ASP A 168 2.14 -13.33 1.21
C ASP A 168 1.54 -12.79 2.51
N ARG A 169 1.47 -13.64 3.54
CA ARG A 169 0.99 -13.24 4.87
C ARG A 169 1.87 -12.17 5.48
N ASP A 170 3.18 -12.31 5.41
CA ASP A 170 4.12 -11.35 5.95
C ASP A 170 4.05 -10.03 5.17
N LEU A 171 4.04 -10.10 3.84
CA LEU A 171 3.93 -8.94 2.97
C LEU A 171 2.65 -8.12 3.21
N VAL A 172 1.50 -8.79 3.35
CA VAL A 172 0.23 -8.13 3.71
C VAL A 172 0.29 -7.54 5.12
N ARG A 173 0.83 -8.28 6.10
CA ARG A 173 0.97 -7.79 7.48
C ARG A 173 1.87 -6.56 7.58
N HIS A 174 2.99 -6.53 6.86
CA HIS A 174 3.91 -5.39 6.90
C HIS A 174 3.33 -4.17 6.18
N ALA A 175 2.69 -4.35 5.02
CA ALA A 175 2.00 -3.27 4.32
C ALA A 175 0.93 -2.61 5.20
N GLU A 176 0.17 -3.44 5.89
CA GLU A 176 -0.89 -3.02 6.80
C GLU A 176 -0.37 -2.27 8.03
N ARG A 177 0.70 -2.78 8.67
CA ARG A 177 1.33 -2.11 9.81
C ARG A 177 1.89 -0.75 9.43
N VAL A 178 2.62 -0.67 8.32
CA VAL A 178 3.19 0.59 7.85
C VAL A 178 2.09 1.60 7.52
N LEU A 179 1.04 1.18 6.81
CA LEU A 179 -0.07 2.08 6.47
C LEU A 179 -0.81 2.57 7.72
N ARG A 180 -1.11 1.67 8.66
CA ARG A 180 -1.78 2.05 9.91
C ARG A 180 -0.93 3.02 10.73
N THR A 181 0.34 2.70 10.97
CA THR A 181 1.22 3.56 11.76
C THR A 181 1.38 4.93 11.10
N PHE A 182 1.46 4.99 9.76
CA PHE A 182 1.45 6.28 9.06
C PHE A 182 0.17 7.07 9.35
N ILE A 183 -1.02 6.46 9.24
CA ILE A 183 -2.30 7.14 9.49
C ILE A 183 -2.41 7.60 10.95
N GLU A 184 -2.07 6.74 11.91
CA GLU A 184 -2.11 7.02 13.36
C GLU A 184 -1.19 8.16 13.74
N GLU A 185 0.08 8.08 13.37
CA GLU A 185 1.10 9.01 13.84
C GLU A 185 1.02 10.37 13.13
N THR A 186 0.60 10.39 11.86
CA THR A 186 0.43 11.65 11.12
C THR A 186 -0.92 12.29 11.33
N ARG A 187 -1.92 11.50 11.77
CA ARG A 187 -3.33 11.89 11.87
C ARG A 187 -3.84 12.51 10.58
N CYS A 188 -3.47 11.94 9.44
CA CYS A 188 -3.73 12.55 8.12
C CYS A 188 -5.22 12.75 7.80
N PHE A 189 -6.10 12.01 8.46
CA PHE A 189 -7.55 12.20 8.35
C PHE A 189 -8.03 13.53 8.96
N ASP A 190 -7.30 14.09 9.92
CA ASP A 190 -7.61 15.36 10.60
C ASP A 190 -6.97 16.57 9.90
N TRP A 191 -6.37 16.38 8.73
CA TRP A 191 -5.68 17.46 8.04
C TRP A 191 -6.66 18.40 7.33
N HIS A 192 -6.30 19.69 7.34
CA HIS A 192 -6.96 20.77 6.61
C HIS A 192 -5.90 21.53 5.82
N ASP A 193 -6.22 22.01 4.62
CA ASP A 193 -5.32 22.86 3.82
C ASP A 193 -5.16 24.28 4.38
#